data_AF-A0A3N6GGR1-F1
#
_entry.id   AF-A0A3N6GGR1-F1
#
_cell.length_a   1.000
_cell.length_b   1.000
_cell.length_c   1.000
_cell.angle_alpha   90.00
_cell.angle_beta   90.00
_cell.angle_gamma   90.00
#
_symmetry.space_group_name_H-M   'P 1'
#
loop_
_entity.id
_entity.type
_entity.pdbx_description
1 polymer ?
#
loop_
_entity_poly.entity_id
_entity_poly.type
_entity_poly.pdbx_seq_one_letter_code
_entity_poly.pdbx_strand_id
1 'polypeptide(L)' 'MKCGTGDTWRGMRLVLEIDHINGDRLDNRRENLRYLCPSCHSQTQTFSNRRGLAQ' A
#
# COMPACT_ATOMS: atom_id res chain seq x y z
N MET A 1 -8.53 -6.32 -4.35
CA MET A 1 -8.06 -7.45 -5.18
C MET A 1 -6.90 -8.09 -4.45
N LYS A 2 -7.02 -9.34 -3.99
CA LYS A 2 -5.89 -10.05 -3.33
C LYS A 2 -4.91 -10.44 -4.45
N CYS A 3 -3.64 -10.07 -4.33
CA CYS A 3 -2.63 -10.24 -5.38
C CYS A 3 -2.34 -11.69 -5.79
N GLY A 4 -2.89 -12.68 -5.06
CA GLY A 4 -2.58 -14.11 -5.23
C GLY A 4 -1.13 -14.47 -4.90
N THR A 5 -0.28 -13.47 -4.69
CA THR A 5 1.10 -13.61 -4.22
C THR A 5 1.03 -13.96 -2.74
N GLY A 6 1.47 -15.16 -2.37
CA GLY A 6 1.54 -15.61 -0.97
C GLY A 6 2.55 -14.81 -0.15
N ASP A 7 3.06 -15.41 0.92
CA ASP A 7 4.12 -14.83 1.77
C ASP A 7 5.51 -14.79 1.10
N THR A 8 5.65 -15.37 -0.08
CA THR A 8 6.92 -15.54 -0.78
C THR A 8 6.85 -15.05 -2.23
N TRP A 9 7.88 -14.32 -2.64
CA TRP A 9 8.07 -13.83 -4.01
C TRP A 9 9.48 -14.16 -4.47
N ARG A 10 9.61 -14.87 -5.61
CA ARG A 10 10.89 -15.35 -6.15
C ARG A 10 11.76 -16.11 -5.13
N GLY A 11 11.14 -16.89 -4.25
CA GLY A 11 11.84 -17.66 -3.21
C GLY A 11 12.31 -16.83 -2.00
N MET A 12 11.99 -15.54 -1.96
CA MET A 12 12.27 -14.66 -0.81
C MET A 12 10.97 -14.29 -0.10
N ARG A 13 11.05 -14.04 1.22
CA ARG A 13 9.89 -13.58 1.99
C ARG A 13 9.44 -12.22 1.46
N LEU A 14 8.18 -12.12 1.08
CA LEU A 14 7.57 -10.90 0.57
C LEU A 14 7.34 -9.94 1.72
N VAL A 15 8.06 -8.82 1.70
CA VAL A 15 7.85 -7.73 2.65
C VAL A 15 6.60 -6.97 2.22
N LEU A 16 5.61 -6.89 3.12
CA LEU A 16 4.40 -6.11 2.91
C LEU A 16 4.63 -4.66 3.34
N GLU A 17 4.09 -3.74 2.56
CA GLU A 17 4.09 -2.31 2.83
C GLU A 17 2.75 -1.88 3.42
N ILE A 18 2.77 -0.81 4.22
CA ILE A 18 1.58 -0.22 4.82
C ILE A 18 1.06 0.87 3.90
N ASP A 19 -0.17 0.71 3.42
CA ASP A 19 -0.91 1.69 2.66
C ASP A 19 -2.06 2.26 3.50
N HIS A 20 -2.29 3.56 3.35
CA HIS A 20 -3.41 4.25 4.00
C HIS A 20 -4.56 4.25 3.00
N ILE A 21 -5.68 3.62 3.37
CA ILE A 21 -6.83 3.41 2.48
C ILE A 21 -7.38 4.74 1.97
N ASN A 22 -7.42 5.76 2.83
CA ASN A 22 -7.84 7.13 2.47
C ASN A 22 -6.73 7.98 1.81
N GLY A 23 -5.49 7.48 1.74
CA GLY A 23 -4.32 8.21 1.24
C GLY A 23 -3.77 9.28 2.18
N ASP A 24 -4.35 9.48 3.37
CA ASP A 24 -3.85 10.39 4.39
C ASP A 24 -2.82 9.69 5.28
N ARG A 25 -1.56 10.08 5.11
CA ARG A 25 -0.42 9.58 5.88
C ARG A 25 -0.47 9.93 7.38
N LEU A 26 -1.35 10.84 7.79
CA LEU A 26 -1.52 11.22 9.20
C LEU A 26 -2.58 10.37 9.90
N ASP A 27 -3.46 9.70 9.16
CA ASP A 27 -4.52 8.87 9.72
C ASP A 27 -4.04 7.44 10.02
N ASN A 28 -3.48 7.27 11.22
CA ASN A 28 -2.89 6.02 11.70
C ASN A 28 -3.91 5.07 12.35
N ARG A 29 -5.22 5.26 12.12
CA ARG A 29 -6.24 4.35 12.66
C ARG A 29 -6.10 2.98 12.02
N ARG A 30 -6.18 1.91 12.83
CA ARG A 30 -6.01 0.52 12.35
C ARG A 30 -6.95 0.16 11.20
N GLU A 31 -8.17 0.72 11.20
CA GLU A 31 -9.15 0.55 10.13
C GLU A 31 -8.74 1.20 8.79
N ASN A 32 -7.90 2.24 8.84
CA ASN A 32 -7.40 2.97 7.68
C ASN A 32 -6.08 2.39 7.14
N LEU A 33 -5.47 1.43 7.84
CA LEU A 33 -4.22 0.80 7.42
C LEU A 33 -4.50 -0.54 6.74
N ARG A 34 -3.86 -0.78 5.59
CA ARG A 34 -3.85 -2.09 4.95
C ARG A 34 -2.44 -2.51 4.55
N TYR A 35 -2.19 -3.82 4.61
CA TYR A 35 -0.95 -4.41 4.15
C TYR A 35 -1.06 -4.77 2.67
N LEU A 36 -0.13 -4.30 1.85
CA LEU A 36 -0.06 -4.59 0.42
C LEU A 36 1.35 -5.05 0.06
N CYS A 37 1.48 -5.95 -0.92
CA CYS A 37 2.78 -6.21 -1.51
C CYS A 37 3.23 -5.00 -2.35
N PRO A 38 4.54 -4.78 -2.56
CA PRO A 38 5.04 -3.60 -3.29
C PRO A 38 4.46 -3.45 -4.69
N SER A 39 4.19 -4.55 -5.39
CA SER A 39 3.56 -4.52 -6.71
C SER A 39 2.09 -4.11 -6.69
N CYS A 40 1.34 -4.44 -5.63
CA CYS A 40 -0.05 -4.01 -5.50
C CYS A 40 -0.16 -2.64 -4.86
N HIS A 41 0.76 -2.30 -3.96
CA HIS A 41 0.90 -0.97 -3.43
C HIS A 41 1.19 0.00 -4.57
N SER A 42 2.08 -0.32 -5.52
CA SER A 42 2.35 0.54 -6.68
C SER A 42 1.16 0.80 -7.61
N GLN A 43 0.09 0.02 -7.47
CA GLN A 43 -1.13 0.14 -8.27
C GLN A 43 -2.25 0.88 -7.53
N THR A 44 -2.07 1.28 -6.26
CA THR A 44 -3.10 2.05 -5.56
C THR A 44 -3.11 3.49 -6.05
N GLN A 45 -4.29 4.11 -6.10
CA GLN A 45 -4.42 5.54 -6.43
C GLN A 45 -3.75 6.46 -5.39
N THR A 46 -3.47 5.93 -4.20
CA THR A 46 -2.78 6.60 -3.10
C THR A 46 -1.25 6.46 -3.18
N PHE A 47 -0.75 5.56 -4.04
CA PHE A 47 0.66 5.27 -4.17
C PHE A 47 1.44 6.44 -4.73
N SER A 48 2.49 6.85 -4.02
CA SER A 48 3.35 7.97 -4.41
C SER A 48 2.60 9.28 -4.67
N ASN A 49 1.38 9.43 -4.13
CA ASN A 49 0.66 10.70 -4.15
C ASN A 49 1.40 11.68 -3.25
N ARG A 50 2.40 12.38 -3.81
CA ARG A 50 2.87 13.65 -3.28
C ARG A 50 1.64 14.53 -3.27
N ARG A 51 1.23 15.06 -2.11
CA ARG A 51 0.28 16.17 -2.06
C ARG A 51 0.81 17.26 -3.01
N GLY A 52 0.25 17.30 -4.20
CA GLY A 52 0.54 18.24 -5.27
C GLY A 52 -0.79 18.75 -5.82
N LEU A 53 -1.62 19.28 -4.92
CA LEU A 53 -2.77 20.12 -5.23
C LEU A 53 -2.74 21.20 -4.12
N ALA A 54 -2.38 22.48 -4.29
CA ALA A 54 -2.08 23.29 -5.46
C ALA A 54 -3.06 23.09 -6.63
N GLN A 55 -4.34 23.25 -6.34
CA GLN A 55 -5.25 23.96 -7.24
C GLN A 55 -5.70 25.23 -6.55
#